data_AF-A0A525CTF9-F1
#
_entry.id   AF-A0A525CTF9-F1
#
_cell.length_a   1.000
_cell.length_b   1.000
_cell.length_c   1.000
_cell.angle_alpha   90.00
_cell.angle_beta   90.00
_cell.angle_gamma   90.00
#
_symmetry.space_group_name_H-M   'P 1'
#
loop_
_entity.id
_entity.type
_entity.pdbx_description
1 polymer ?
#
loop_
_entity_poly.entity_id
_entity_poly.type
_entity_poly.pdbx_seq_one_letter_code
_entity_poly.pdbx_strand_id
1 'polypeptide(L)' 'MKTELLIIRAGADYIRVKDDGFNRCGLEKASVYPVDQVEKVRGLACELETQGFEAVVIKKLILTEEAFS' A
#
# COMPACT_ATOMS: atom_id res chain seq x y z
N MET A 1 -11.06 12.39 13.95
CA MET A 1 -9.85 11.61 14.26
C MET A 1 -9.10 11.35 12.96
N LYS A 2 -7.77 11.26 12.94
CA LYS A 2 -6.98 10.96 11.73
C LYS A 2 -6.24 9.65 11.94
N THR A 3 -6.33 8.74 10.98
CA THR A 3 -5.60 7.45 11.01
C THR A 3 -4.47 7.46 9.99
N GLU A 4 -3.27 7.25 10.53
CA GLU A 4 -1.96 7.01 9.91
C GLU A 4 -1.79 5.64 9.23
N LEU A 5 -1.74 5.50 7.90
CA LEU A 5 -1.44 4.20 7.25
C LEU A 5 -0.35 4.32 6.17
N LEU A 6 0.18 3.18 5.76
CA LEU A 6 1.12 3.00 4.67
C LEU A 6 0.48 2.15 3.57
N ILE A 7 0.74 2.50 2.32
CA ILE A 7 0.34 1.75 1.12
C ILE A 7 1.51 1.69 0.15
N ILE A 8 1.53 0.67 -0.72
CA ILE A 8 2.50 0.55 -1.81
C ILE A 8 1.81 0.90 -3.12
N ARG A 9 2.47 1.73 -3.93
CA ARG A 9 2.06 2.11 -5.29
C ARG A 9 3.17 1.69 -6.25
N ALA A 10 2.82 1.15 -7.41
CA ALA A 10 3.73 0.83 -8.51
C ALA A 10 3.21 1.49 -9.80
N GLY A 11 3.91 2.53 -10.27
CA GLY A 11 3.45 3.32 -11.40
C GLY A 11 2.12 4.03 -11.15
N ALA A 12 1.08 3.68 -11.90
CA ALA A 12 -0.27 4.25 -11.76
C ALA A 12 -1.14 3.51 -10.73
N ASP A 13 -0.76 2.28 -10.37
CA ASP A 13 -1.60 1.37 -9.60
C ASP A 13 -1.15 1.21 -8.15
N TYR A 14 -2.06 0.79 -7.29
CA TYR A 14 -1.76 0.38 -5.93
C TYR A 14 -1.57 -1.13 -5.86
N ILE A 15 -0.91 -1.60 -4.80
CA ILE A 15 -0.65 -3.02 -4.62
C ILE A 15 -1.57 -3.63 -3.57
N ARG A 16 -2.22 -4.72 -3.95
CA ARG A 16 -2.87 -5.67 -3.06
C ARG A 16 -1.96 -6.86 -2.87
N VAL A 17 -1.53 -7.07 -1.63
CA VAL A 17 -0.76 -8.24 -1.19
C VAL A 17 -1.73 -9.32 -0.76
N LYS A 18 -1.52 -10.54 -1.25
CA LYS A 18 -2.24 -11.76 -0.91
C LYS A 18 -1.24 -12.89 -0.69
N ASP A 19 -1.72 -14.01 -0.16
CA ASP A 19 -0.89 -15.20 0.06
C ASP A 19 -0.34 -15.78 -1.25
N ASP A 20 -1.02 -15.55 -2.39
CA ASP A 20 -0.61 -15.97 -3.73
C ASP A 20 0.28 -14.93 -4.46
N GLY A 21 0.60 -13.80 -3.81
CA GLY A 21 1.53 -12.78 -4.32
C GLY A 21 0.93 -11.37 -4.43
N PHE A 22 1.43 -10.61 -5.41
CA PHE A 22 1.11 -9.18 -5.57
C PHE A 22 0.20 -8.92 -6.76
N ASN A 23 -0.85 -8.13 -6.56
CA ASN A 23 -1.78 -7.74 -7.60
C ASN A 23 -1.86 -6.21 -7.70
N ARG A 24 -1.84 -5.68 -8.93
CA ARG A 24 -2.17 -4.28 -9.19
C ARG A 24 -3.67 -4.05 -8.99
N CYS A 25 -4.03 -2.93 -8.38
CA CYS A 25 -5.41 -2.60 -8.04
C CYS A 25 -5.62 -1.09 -7.84
N GLY A 26 -6.90 -0.69 -7.75
CA GLY A 26 -7.27 0.64 -7.27
C GLY A 26 -7.08 0.79 -5.76
N LEU A 27 -7.09 2.05 -5.29
CA LEU A 27 -6.86 2.39 -3.88
C LEU A 27 -7.85 1.67 -2.94
N GLU A 28 -9.08 1.44 -3.38
CA GLU A 28 -10.15 0.80 -2.61
C GLU A 28 -9.89 -0.69 -2.29
N LYS A 29 -8.91 -1.30 -2.95
CA LYS A 29 -8.49 -2.70 -2.75
C LYS A 29 -7.04 -2.84 -2.30
N ALA A 30 -6.33 -1.72 -2.15
CA ALA A 30 -4.92 -1.73 -1.78
C ALA A 30 -4.73 -2.34 -0.39
N SER A 31 -3.63 -3.07 -0.21
CA SER A 31 -3.25 -3.50 1.13
C SER A 31 -2.72 -2.29 1.89
N VAL A 32 -3.30 -2.03 3.07
CA VAL A 32 -2.93 -0.95 3.97
C VAL A 32 -2.24 -1.51 5.20
N TYR A 33 -1.25 -0.77 5.71
CA TYR A 33 -0.48 -1.18 6.87
C TYR A 33 -0.39 -0.05 7.88
N PRO A 34 -0.42 -0.33 9.19
CA PRO A 34 -0.08 0.66 10.21
C PRO A 34 1.35 1.20 10.02
N VAL A 35 1.61 2.43 10.46
CA VAL A 35 2.91 3.11 10.29
C VAL A 35 4.06 2.40 11.02
N ASP A 36 3.77 1.71 12.13
CA ASP A 36 4.76 0.93 12.87
C ASP A 36 5.25 -0.33 12.12
N GLN A 37 4.56 -0.74 11.04
CA GLN A 37 4.97 -1.84 10.17
C GLN A 37 5.85 -1.38 9.00
N VAL A 38 6.48 -0.20 9.06
CA VAL A 38 7.28 0.36 7.96
C VAL A 38 8.34 -0.59 7.41
N GLU A 39 9.02 -1.36 8.27
CA GLU A 39 10.06 -2.30 7.83
C GLU A 39 9.48 -3.49 7.05
N LYS A 40 8.30 -3.97 7.44
CA LYS A 40 7.56 -4.97 6.65
C LYS A 40 7.18 -4.42 5.28
N VAL A 41 6.68 -3.19 5.22
CA VAL A 41 6.28 -2.55 3.95
C VAL A 41 7.49 -2.31 3.04
N ARG A 42 8.66 -1.97 3.60
CA ARG A 42 9.94 -1.89 2.88
C ARG A 42 10.36 -3.24 2.29
N GLY A 43 10.21 -4.32 3.05
CA GLY A 43 10.46 -5.68 2.56
C GLY A 43 9.57 -6.03 1.35
N LEU A 44 8.27 -5.76 1.46
CA LEU A 44 7.31 -5.98 0.36
C LEU A 44 7.62 -5.12 -0.87
N ALA A 45 8.04 -3.86 -0.67
CA ALA A 45 8.43 -2.98 -1.77
C ALA A 45 9.68 -3.48 -2.50
N CYS A 46 10.69 -3.93 -1.76
CA CYS A 46 11.89 -4.56 -2.34
C CYS A 46 11.52 -5.83 -3.12
N GLU A 47 10.64 -6.67 -2.56
CA GLU A 47 10.16 -7.88 -3.23
C GLU A 47 9.47 -7.55 -4.57
N LEU A 48 8.60 -6.54 -4.59
CA LEU A 48 7.95 -6.05 -5.82
C LEU A 48 8.96 -5.60 -6.87
N GLU A 49 9.98 -4.83 -6.48
CA GLU A 49 11.05 -4.39 -7.37
C GLU A 49 11.80 -5.59 -7.96
N THR A 50 12.12 -6.61 -7.16
CA THR A 50 12.77 -7.84 -7.64
C THR A 50 11.89 -8.68 -8.57
N GLN A 51 10.56 -8.56 -8.46
CA GLN A 51 9.59 -9.19 -9.36
C GLN A 51 9.32 -8.36 -10.63
N GLY A 52 10.02 -7.23 -10.82
CA GLY A 52 9.93 -6.41 -12.02
C GLY A 52 8.80 -5.38 -12.01
N PHE A 53 8.22 -5.07 -10.84
CA PHE A 53 7.32 -3.93 -10.73
C PHE A 53 8.13 -2.63 -10.84
N GLU A 54 7.69 -1.72 -11.68
CA GLU A 54 8.35 -0.44 -11.92
C GLU A 54 7.78 0.66 -11.02
N ALA A 55 8.62 1.66 -10.70
CA ALA A 55 8.24 2.85 -9.93
C ALA A 55 7.52 2.52 -8.61
N VAL A 56 8.04 1.55 -7.86
CA VAL A 56 7.51 1.14 -6.56
C VAL A 56 7.80 2.22 -5.53
N VAL A 57 6.76 2.71 -4.84
CA VAL A 57 6.87 3.74 -3.82
C VAL A 57 5.94 3.45 -2.66
N ILE A 58 6.44 3.66 -1.44
CA ILE A 58 5.61 3.64 -0.23
C ILE A 58 4.99 5.03 -0.05
N LYS A 59 3.68 5.09 0.13
CA LYS A 59 2.95 6.33 0.40
C LYS A 59 2.30 6.27 1.77
N LYS A 60 2.24 7.43 2.44
CA LYS A 60 1.40 7.61 3.62
C LYS A 60 -0.03 7.88 3.19
N LEU A 61 -0.97 7.08 3.66
CA LEU A 61 -2.40 7.26 3.53
C LEU A 61 -2.95 7.85 4.82
N ILE A 62 -3.69 8.95 4.71
CA ILE A 62 -4.34 9.59 5.85
C ILE A 62 -5.84 9.35 5.70
N LEU A 63 -6.43 8.56 6.60
CA LEU A 63 -7.86 8.32 6.64
C LEU A 63 -8.54 9.30 7.59
N THR A 64 -9.68 9.83 7.14
CA THR A 64 -10.58 10.68 7.91
C THR A 64 -11.99 10.13 7.82
N GLU A 65 -12.74 10.26 8.91
CA GLU A 65 -14.14 9.83 9.00
C GLU A 65 -15.03 11.06 9.14
N GLU A 66 -16.14 11.07 8.42
CA GLU A 66 -17.20 12.07 8.51
C GLU A 66 -18.57 11.39 8.51
N ALA A 67 -19.57 12.05 9.09
CA ALA A 67 -20.94 11.54 9.05
C ALA A 67 -21.47 11.59 7.62
N PHE A 68 -22.07 10.51 7.15
CA PHE A 68 -22.76 10.47 5.87
C PHE A 68 -24.20 10.93 6.06
N SER A 69 -24.61 12.01 5.38
CA SER A 69 -25.95 12.63 5.49
C SER A 69 -26.55 12.90 4.12
#